data_AF-A0A379WXR1-F1
#
_entry.id   AF-A0A379WXR1-F1
#
_cell.length_a   1.000
_cell.length_b   1.000
_cell.length_c   1.000
_cell.angle_alpha   90.00
_cell.angle_beta   90.00
_cell.angle_gamma   90.00
#
_symmetry.space_group_name_H-M   'P 1'
#
loop_
_entity.id
_entity.type
_entity.pdbx_description
1 polymer ?
#
loop_
_entity_poly.entity_id
_entity_poly.type
_entity_poly.pdbx_seq_one_letter_code
_entity_poly.pdbx_strand_id
1 'polypeptide(L)'
;MLTVIELLIGVVVIVGVARYIIKGYSATGVLFVGGLVLLIISALMGHKVLPASETSTGYTATDIVEYIKNFAYESRRRSWHDDS
;
A
#
# COMPACT_ATOMS: atom_id res chain seq x y z
N MET A 1 -27.78 -9.53 0.53
CA MET A 1 -26.96 -10.14 -0.53
C MET A 1 -26.27 -9.01 -1.29
N LEU A 2 -24.97 -8.83 -1.08
CA LEU A 2 -24.17 -7.68 -1.56
C LEU A 2 -23.00 -8.09 -2.47
N THR A 3 -22.78 -9.40 -2.62
CA THR A 3 -21.59 -10.02 -3.23
C THR A 3 -21.40 -9.69 -4.71
N VAL A 4 -22.47 -9.51 -5.48
CA VAL A 4 -22.37 -9.23 -6.92
C VAL A 4 -21.83 -7.81 -7.18
N ILE A 5 -22.17 -6.84 -6.33
CA ILE A 5 -21.76 -5.43 -6.49
C ILE A 5 -20.27 -5.28 -6.14
N GLU A 6 -19.83 -5.90 -5.06
CA GLU A 6 -18.42 -5.89 -4.63
C GLU A 6 -17.51 -6.53 -5.70
N LEU A 7 -17.96 -7.64 -6.29
CA LEU A 7 -17.25 -8.33 -7.34
C LEU A 7 -17.19 -7.51 -8.63
N LEU A 8 -18.27 -6.79 -8.99
CA LEU A 8 -18.26 -5.86 -10.12
C LEU A 8 -17.27 -4.72 -9.93
N ILE A 9 -17.21 -4.12 -8.74
CA ILE A 9 -16.25 -3.05 -8.42
C ILE A 9 -14.81 -3.57 -8.53
N GLY A 10 -14.53 -4.76 -7.98
CA GLY A 10 -13.22 -5.40 -8.10
C GLY A 10 -12.80 -5.62 -9.55
N VAL A 11 -13.69 -6.16 -10.39
CA VAL A 11 -13.42 -6.41 -11.82
C VAL A 11 -13.11 -5.11 -12.56
N VAL A 12 -13.89 -4.05 -12.34
CA VAL A 12 -13.66 -2.74 -12.99
C VAL A 12 -12.29 -2.18 -12.62
N VAL A 13 -11.90 -2.27 -11.34
CA VAL A 13 -10.60 -1.77 -10.88
C VAL A 13 -9.44 -2.61 -11.42
N ILE A 14 -9.56 -3.94 -11.46
CA ILE A 14 -8.54 -4.82 -12.02
C ILE A 14 -8.28 -4.49 -13.50
N VAL A 15 -9.34 -4.33 -14.30
CA VAL A 15 -9.21 -3.97 -15.73
C VAL A 15 -8.57 -2.59 -15.89
N GLY A 16 -8.95 -1.63 -15.05
CA GLY A 16 -8.33 -0.30 -15.01
C GLY A 16 -6.83 -0.38 -14.72
N VAL A 17 -6.45 -1.01 -13.62
CA VAL A 17 -5.05 -1.20 -13.21
C VAL A 17 -4.24 -1.91 -14.30
N ALA A 18 -4.76 -3.00 -14.87
CA ALA A 18 -4.10 -3.74 -15.94
C ALA A 18 -3.82 -2.86 -17.17
N ARG A 19 -4.78 -2.02 -17.57
CA ARG A 19 -4.63 -1.03 -18.66
C ARG A 19 -3.51 -0.02 -18.35
N TYR A 20 -3.44 0.47 -17.13
CA TYR A 20 -2.43 1.45 -16.73
C TYR A 20 -1.03 0.84 -16.67
N ILE A 21 -0.88 -0.43 -16.28
CA ILE A 21 0.41 -1.15 -16.34
C ILE A 21 0.87 -1.29 -17.79
N ILE A 22 -0.01 -1.71 -18.70
CA ILE A 22 0.33 -1.87 -20.13
C ILE A 22 0.71 -0.54 -20.78
N LYS A 23 0.14 0.59 -20.31
CA LYS A 23 0.45 1.93 -20.81
C LYS A 23 1.85 2.44 -20.38
N GLY A 24 2.60 1.67 -19.61
CA GLY A 24 3.97 2.00 -19.20
C GLY A 24 4.07 2.84 -17.92
N TYR A 25 2.98 2.92 -17.14
CA TYR A 25 3.05 3.47 -15.78
C TYR A 25 3.66 2.44 -14.82
N SER A 26 4.38 2.93 -13.80
CA SER A 26 4.98 2.06 -12.78
C SER A 26 3.93 1.16 -12.12
N ALA A 27 4.10 -0.15 -12.26
CA ALA A 27 3.17 -1.14 -11.73
C ALA A 27 2.90 -0.92 -10.23
N THR A 28 3.96 -0.69 -9.46
CA THR A 28 3.87 -0.43 -8.01
C THR A 28 2.98 0.76 -7.69
N GLY A 29 3.10 1.87 -8.44
CA GLY A 29 2.30 3.07 -8.23
C GLY A 29 0.83 2.86 -8.61
N VAL A 30 0.58 2.21 -9.75
CA VAL A 30 -0.78 1.94 -10.25
C VAL A 30 -1.53 1.00 -9.31
N LEU A 31 -0.88 -0.07 -8.83
CA LEU A 31 -1.47 -1.00 -7.86
C LEU A 31 -1.79 -0.31 -6.53
N PHE A 32 -0.88 0.55 -6.05
CA PHE A 32 -1.08 1.29 -4.81
C PHE A 32 -2.27 2.26 -4.90
N VAL A 33 -2.35 3.03 -5.98
CA VAL A 33 -3.48 3.96 -6.21
C VAL A 33 -4.79 3.20 -6.41
N GLY A 34 -4.77 2.09 -7.14
CA GLY A 34 -5.95 1.23 -7.32
C GLY A 34 -6.50 0.68 -5.99
N GLY A 35 -5.61 0.22 -5.10
CA GLY A 35 -5.98 -0.22 -3.75
C GLY A 35 -6.52 0.92 -2.87
N LEU A 36 -5.91 2.09 -2.92
CA LEU A 36 -6.36 3.26 -2.16
C LEU A 36 -7.76 3.73 -2.61
N VAL A 37 -8.02 3.74 -3.91
CA VAL A 37 -9.33 4.09 -4.48
C VAL A 37 -10.39 3.08 -4.02
N LEU A 38 -10.09 1.78 -4.04
CA LEU A 38 -11.00 0.76 -3.53
C LEU A 38 -11.32 0.95 -2.04
N LEU A 39 -10.33 1.30 -1.24
CA LEU A 39 -10.50 1.52 0.19
C LEU A 39 -11.38 2.75 0.48
N ILE A 40 -11.19 3.85 -0.26
CA ILE A 40 -12.02 5.05 -0.16
C ILE A 40 -13.46 4.78 -0.59
N ILE A 41 -13.66 4.10 -1.73
CA ILE A 41 -15.01 3.76 -2.24
C ILE A 41 -15.74 2.89 -1.22
N SER A 42 -15.05 1.91 -0.64
CA SER A 42 -15.67 1.04 0.35
C SER A 42 -16.01 1.79 1.65
N ALA A 43 -15.20 2.77 2.07
CA ALA A 43 -15.50 3.61 3.22
C ALA A 43 -16.74 4.50 2.98
N LEU A 44 -16.90 5.03 1.77
CA LEU A 44 -18.05 5.85 1.37
C LEU A 44 -19.34 5.04 1.19
N MET A 45 -19.26 3.78 0.75
CA MET A 45 -20.42 2.90 0.58
C MET A 45 -20.99 2.33 1.89
N GLY A 46 -20.44 2.71 3.05
CA GLY A 46 -20.91 2.24 4.36
C GLY A 46 -20.73 0.74 4.57
N HIS A 47 -20.06 0.04 3.65
CA HIS A 47 -19.59 -1.32 3.86
C HIS A 47 -18.35 -1.24 4.73
N LYS A 48 -18.40 -1.90 5.89
CA LYS A 48 -17.31 -1.95 6.86
C LYS A 48 -16.07 -2.57 6.22
N VAL A 49 -15.25 -1.75 5.58
CA VAL A 49 -13.97 -2.12 4.93
C VAL A 49 -12.92 -2.57 5.92
N LEU A 50 -13.17 -2.39 7.21
CA LEU A 50 -12.33 -2.85 8.28
C LEU A 50 -12.88 -4.21 8.76
N PRO A 51 -12.19 -5.35 8.55
CA PRO A 51 -12.25 -6.39 9.57
C PRO A 51 -11.79 -5.72 10.87
N ALA A 52 -12.58 -5.92 11.92
CA ALA A 52 -12.45 -5.24 13.19
C ALA A 52 -11.02 -5.32 13.74
N SER A 53 -10.24 -4.23 13.62
CA SER A 53 -9.21 -3.86 14.60
C SER A 53 -8.55 -2.53 14.22
N GLU A 54 -8.47 -1.66 15.22
CA GLU A 54 -7.51 -0.56 15.37
C GLU A 54 -7.76 0.77 14.62
N THR A 55 -8.37 1.68 15.38
CA THR A 55 -7.97 3.08 15.58
C THR A 55 -6.71 3.55 14.82
N SER A 56 -6.92 4.47 13.87
CA SER A 56 -5.87 5.26 13.22
C SER A 56 -5.18 6.19 14.23
N THR A 57 -4.05 5.77 14.78
CA THR A 57 -3.12 6.65 15.51
C THR A 57 -2.14 7.30 14.55
N GLY A 58 -2.13 8.63 14.53
CA GLY A 58 -1.31 9.45 13.65
C GLY A 58 0.17 9.49 14.02
N TYR A 59 0.98 9.80 13.01
CA TYR A 59 2.42 10.11 13.00
C TYR A 59 3.46 8.97 12.84
N THR A 60 3.31 8.16 11.78
CA THR A 60 4.35 7.27 11.21
C THR A 60 5.47 8.01 10.45
N ALA A 61 5.42 9.34 10.34
CA ALA A 61 6.40 10.11 9.58
C ALA A 61 7.79 10.10 10.24
N THR A 62 7.85 10.02 11.57
CA THR A 62 9.10 9.95 12.34
C THR A 62 9.69 8.54 12.38
N ASP A 63 8.86 7.50 12.43
CA ASP A 63 9.33 6.10 12.46
C ASP A 63 10.09 5.70 11.20
N ILE A 64 9.67 6.19 10.02
CA ILE A 64 10.30 5.85 8.73
C ILE A 64 11.72 6.41 8.65
N VAL A 65 11.94 7.65 9.11
CA VAL A 65 13.27 8.29 9.10
C VAL A 65 14.20 7.61 10.10
N GLU A 66 13.69 7.24 11.27
CA GLU A 66 14.46 6.54 12.30
C GLU A 66 14.88 5.14 11.84
N TYR A 67 14.00 4.41 11.16
CA TYR A 67 14.31 3.11 10.56
C TYR A 67 15.41 3.21 9.49
N ILE A 68 15.32 4.18 8.57
CA ILE A 68 16.33 4.39 7.50
C ILE A 68 17.69 4.74 8.12
N LYS A 69 17.70 5.59 9.16
CA LYS A 69 18.93 5.99 9.83
C LYS A 69 19.59 4.78 10.48
N ASN A 70 18.85 3.96 11.23
CA ASN A 70 19.42 2.80 11.91
C ASN A 70 19.95 1.75 10.91
N PHE A 71 19.23 1.53 9.80
CA PHE A 71 19.66 0.61 8.74
C PHE A 71 20.94 1.09 8.02
N ALA A 72 21.06 2.39 7.75
CA ALA A 72 22.24 2.97 7.10
C ALA A 72 23.49 2.93 8.02
N TYR A 73 23.31 3.10 9.32
CA TYR A 73 24.40 2.93 10.30
C TYR A 73 24.87 1.47 10.39
N GLU A 74 23.94 0.51 10.42
CA GLU A 74 24.26 -0.91 10.53
C GLU A 74 24.94 -1.46 9.26
N SER A 75 24.48 -1.03 8.08
CA SER A 75 25.06 -1.44 6.80
C SER A 75 26.48 -0.93 6.62
N ARG A 76 26.79 0.27 7.14
CA ARG A 76 28.15 0.80 7.11
C ARG A 76 29.07 0.10 8.12
N ARG A 77 28.56 -0.35 9.27
CA ARG A 77 29.34 -1.10 10.27
C ARG A 77 29.76 -2.49 9.77
N ARG A 78 28.91 -3.17 8.99
CA ARG A 78 29.23 -4.48 8.40
C ARG A 78 30.34 -4.43 7.34
N SER A 79 30.54 -3.30 6.68
CA SER A 79 31.64 -3.13 5.70
C SER A 79 33.03 -3.10 6.33
N TRP A 80 33.17 -2.72 7.61
CA TRP A 80 34.47 -2.68 8.30
C TRP A 80 34.90 -4.03 8.86
N HIS A 81 33.99 -5.01 8.90
CA HIS A 81 34.23 -6.31 9.51
C HIS A 81 34.55 -7.41 8.49
N ASP A 82 34.43 -7.10 7.19
CA ASP A 82 34.73 -8.00 6.07
C ASP A 82 36.14 -7.72 5.47
N ASP A 83 36.77 -6.61 5.87
CA ASP A 83 38.10 -6.16 5.42
C ASP A 83 39.23 -6.40 6.46
N SER A 84 38.97 -7.13 7.55
CA SER A 84 39.93 -7.44 8.64
C SER A 84 40.18 -8.93 8.83
#